data_AF-A0A228HSA1-F1
#
_entry.id   AF-A0A228HSA1-F1
#
_cell.length_a   1.000
_cell.length_b   1.000
_cell.length_c   1.000
_cell.angle_alpha   90.00
_cell.angle_beta   90.00
_cell.angle_gamma   90.00
#
_symmetry.space_group_name_H-M   'P 1'
#
loop_
_entity.id
_entity.type
_entity.pdbx_description
1 polymer ?
#
loop_
_entity_poly.entity_id
_entity_poly.type
_entity_poly.pdbx_seq_one_letter_code
_entity_poly.pdbx_strand_id
1 'polypeptide(L)'
;MDFISSVTQAATQASIASERVRHVVRVFDRNRSASQNTVDTLTKLATGNLTSAADLLRGATSLLSVAGDLSPQIGTVMRSFSATGAAVSGVLKMIGSVNHPLIQSAAQSVMGALGNAKTQFTALVGEQTMGALKSFAQTTGLSSVLSGLFDSATSSTPHLLTLSTDDGDAFHFGLSTAAYDKLRRSTRFKIASQERLNREEAQQPVSQGGDTITLSGVVFPSLGAGFRQLETLRTIGAKLKPVQLTAGTGDVLGRWYLHSVDEEQEALMSDGAPRKQTYSLEFGRYGEDFANL
;
A
#
# COMPACT_ATOMS: atom_id res chain seq x y z
N MET A 1 -3.44 20.98 29.87
CA MET A 1 -3.53 19.73 29.09
C MET A 1 -2.25 19.66 28.31
N ASP A 2 -1.45 18.62 28.51
CA ASP A 2 -0.16 18.48 27.83
C ASP A 2 -0.36 17.66 26.56
N PHE A 3 0.44 17.94 25.52
CA PHE A 3 0.39 17.26 24.23
C PHE A 3 0.34 15.72 24.36
N ILE A 4 1.12 15.17 25.28
CA ILE A 4 1.24 13.71 25.47
C ILE A 4 -0.03 13.15 26.12
N SER A 5 -0.61 13.88 27.06
CA SER A 5 -1.86 13.49 27.70
C SER A 5 -3.02 13.49 26.71
N SER A 6 -3.08 14.46 25.78
CA SER A 6 -4.14 14.53 24.78
C SER A 6 -4.00 13.44 23.71
N VAL A 7 -2.79 13.14 23.22
CA VAL A 7 -2.59 12.04 22.25
C VAL A 7 -2.85 10.67 22.90
N THR A 8 -2.44 10.48 24.16
CA THR A 8 -2.72 9.23 24.89
C THR A 8 -4.22 9.04 25.13
N GLN A 9 -4.93 10.10 25.53
CA GLN A 9 -6.38 10.06 25.69
C GLN A 9 -7.11 9.81 24.36
N ALA A 10 -6.64 10.38 23.25
CA ALA A 10 -7.18 10.11 21.93
C ALA A 10 -7.03 8.62 21.53
N ALA A 11 -5.88 8.00 21.83
CA ALA A 11 -5.66 6.57 21.59
C ALA A 11 -6.62 5.69 22.40
N THR A 12 -6.88 6.05 23.66
CA THR A 12 -7.86 5.35 24.51
C THR A 12 -9.27 5.47 23.95
N GLN A 13 -9.69 6.68 23.54
CA GLN A 13 -11.02 6.91 22.96
C GLN A 13 -11.22 6.16 21.63
N ALA A 14 -10.20 6.15 20.76
CA ALA A 14 -10.22 5.39 19.52
C ALA A 14 -10.30 3.87 19.76
N SER A 15 -9.59 3.36 20.77
CA SER A 15 -9.63 1.94 21.14
C SER A 15 -11.01 1.53 21.66
N ILE A 16 -11.62 2.35 22.53
CA ILE A 16 -12.99 2.11 23.04
C ILE A 16 -14.00 2.16 21.89
N ALA A 17 -13.86 3.11 20.95
CA ALA A 17 -14.71 3.18 19.77
C ALA A 17 -14.61 1.91 18.92
N SER A 18 -13.39 1.37 18.72
CA SER A 18 -13.17 0.15 17.94
C SER A 18 -13.88 -1.07 18.54
N GLU A 19 -13.88 -1.21 19.86
CA GLU A 19 -14.56 -2.32 20.53
C GLU A 19 -16.08 -2.16 20.47
N ARG A 20 -16.60 -0.93 20.54
CA ARG A 20 -18.02 -0.63 20.36
C ARG A 20 -18.49 -0.96 18.94
N VAL A 21 -17.68 -0.65 17.92
CA VAL A 21 -17.99 -0.98 16.51
C VAL A 21 -17.97 -2.50 16.30
N ARG A 22 -17.04 -3.24 16.90
CA ARG A 22 -17.07 -4.72 16.90
C ARG A 22 -18.34 -5.26 17.54
N HIS A 23 -18.82 -4.63 18.60
CA HIS A 23 -20.06 -5.02 19.24
C HIS A 23 -21.27 -4.72 18.34
N VAL A 24 -21.29 -3.58 17.65
CA VAL A 24 -22.32 -3.26 16.65
C VAL A 24 -22.39 -4.33 15.56
N VAL A 25 -21.25 -4.71 14.97
CA VAL A 25 -21.19 -5.73 13.91
C VAL A 25 -21.70 -7.08 14.40
N ARG A 26 -21.21 -7.55 15.56
CA ARG A 26 -21.68 -8.82 16.18
C ARG A 26 -23.17 -8.84 16.48
N VAL A 27 -23.73 -7.68 16.84
CA VAL A 27 -25.15 -7.52 17.19
C VAL A 27 -26.01 -7.43 15.93
N PHE A 28 -25.51 -6.78 14.87
CA PHE A 28 -26.13 -6.72 13.56
C PHE A 28 -26.25 -8.12 12.93
N ASP A 29 -25.19 -8.92 12.98
CA ASP A 29 -25.18 -10.30 12.44
C ASP A 29 -26.19 -11.22 13.14
N ARG A 30 -26.59 -10.91 14.38
CA ARG A 30 -27.55 -11.70 15.17
C ARG A 30 -29.02 -11.39 14.86
N ASN A 31 -29.30 -10.44 13.97
CA ASN A 31 -30.61 -10.18 13.34
C ASN A 31 -31.85 -10.22 14.26
N ARG A 32 -31.85 -9.48 15.39
CA ARG A 32 -33.03 -9.31 16.26
C ARG A 32 -33.59 -7.89 16.15
N SER A 33 -34.90 -7.73 15.97
CA SER A 33 -35.58 -6.42 15.91
C SER A 33 -35.51 -5.63 17.23
N ALA A 34 -35.47 -6.31 18.38
CA ALA A 34 -35.18 -5.68 19.70
C ALA A 34 -33.74 -5.15 19.82
N SER A 35 -32.88 -5.49 18.86
CA SER A 35 -31.44 -5.19 18.85
C SER A 35 -31.11 -3.84 18.20
N GLN A 36 -32.05 -3.21 17.49
CA GLN A 36 -31.81 -1.95 16.79
C GLN A 36 -31.57 -0.79 17.75
N ASN A 37 -32.31 -0.71 18.87
CA ASN A 37 -32.08 0.29 19.92
C ASN A 37 -30.66 0.16 20.54
N THR A 38 -30.14 -1.07 20.65
CA THR A 38 -28.78 -1.34 21.12
C THR A 38 -27.74 -0.95 20.07
N VAL A 39 -28.00 -1.22 18.79
CA VAL A 39 -27.13 -0.79 17.68
C VAL A 39 -27.08 0.74 17.58
N ASP A 40 -28.20 1.43 17.72
CA ASP A 40 -28.28 2.89 17.66
C ASP A 40 -27.56 3.57 18.81
N THR A 41 -27.73 3.06 20.04
CA THR A 41 -27.02 3.57 21.22
C THR A 41 -25.51 3.33 21.09
N LEU A 42 -25.09 2.14 20.67
CA LEU A 42 -23.67 1.82 20.45
C LEU A 42 -23.06 2.63 19.31
N THR A 43 -23.81 2.89 18.25
CA THR A 43 -23.38 3.72 17.13
C THR A 43 -23.17 5.15 17.58
N LYS A 44 -24.12 5.75 18.31
CA LYS A 44 -23.98 7.11 18.88
C LYS A 44 -22.80 7.21 19.85
N LEU A 45 -22.59 6.17 20.65
CA LEU A 45 -21.48 6.07 21.59
C LEU A 45 -20.12 5.87 20.90
N ALA A 46 -20.08 5.16 19.77
CA ALA A 46 -18.88 4.97 18.97
C ALA A 46 -18.51 6.26 18.22
N THR A 47 -19.49 6.91 17.59
CA THR A 47 -19.26 8.19 16.88
C THR A 47 -18.86 9.29 17.85
N GLY A 48 -19.48 9.37 19.04
CA GLY A 48 -19.07 10.31 20.09
C GLY A 48 -17.61 10.16 20.49
N ASN A 49 -17.16 8.92 20.75
CA ASN A 49 -15.77 8.65 21.11
C ASN A 49 -14.78 8.96 19.98
N LEU A 50 -15.15 8.69 18.72
CA LEU A 50 -14.32 9.04 17.55
C LEU A 50 -14.20 10.55 17.40
N THR A 51 -15.29 11.29 17.51
CA THR A 51 -15.27 12.76 17.47
C THR A 51 -14.43 13.34 18.60
N SER A 52 -14.58 12.85 19.83
CA SER A 52 -13.72 13.26 20.95
C SER A 52 -12.25 12.94 20.71
N ALA A 53 -11.92 11.80 20.10
CA ALA A 53 -10.54 11.47 19.72
C ALA A 53 -9.98 12.45 18.68
N ALA A 54 -10.79 12.83 17.67
CA ALA A 54 -10.39 13.81 16.66
C ALA A 54 -10.14 15.20 17.27
N ASP A 55 -10.99 15.64 18.19
CA ASP A 55 -10.86 16.94 18.85
C ASP A 55 -9.66 16.99 19.81
N LEU A 56 -9.38 15.89 20.51
CA LEU A 56 -8.17 15.76 21.34
C LEU A 56 -6.88 15.81 20.51
N LEU A 57 -6.86 15.21 19.32
CA LEU A 57 -5.71 15.27 18.40
C LEU A 57 -5.52 16.68 17.81
N ARG A 58 -6.61 17.35 17.43
CA ARG A 58 -6.57 18.75 16.97
C ARG A 58 -6.10 19.69 18.08
N GLY A 59 -6.61 19.51 19.29
CA GLY A 59 -6.12 20.24 20.47
C GLY A 59 -4.67 19.92 20.83
N ALA A 60 -4.19 18.70 20.55
CA ALA A 60 -2.78 18.35 20.72
C ALA A 60 -1.90 19.16 19.76
N THR A 61 -2.30 19.30 18.49
CA THR A 61 -1.48 20.04 17.50
C THR A 61 -1.23 21.50 17.88
N SER A 62 -2.17 22.18 18.55
CA SER A 62 -1.97 23.55 19.02
C SER A 62 -1.05 23.66 20.25
N LEU A 63 -0.89 22.57 21.02
CA LEU A 63 -0.02 22.50 22.20
C LEU A 63 1.41 22.08 21.84
N LEU A 64 1.61 21.54 20.64
CA LEU A 64 2.89 21.02 20.15
C LEU A 64 3.95 22.11 19.94
N SER A 65 3.54 23.35 19.66
CA SER A 65 4.46 24.50 19.51
C SER A 65 5.05 24.99 20.84
N VAL A 66 4.44 24.63 21.97
CA VAL A 66 4.84 25.04 23.32
C VAL A 66 5.70 23.97 24.01
N ALA A 67 5.61 22.72 23.54
CA ALA A 67 6.40 21.60 24.05
C ALA A 67 7.82 21.64 23.43
N GLY A 68 8.71 22.47 23.97
CA GLY A 68 10.11 22.53 23.54
C GLY A 68 10.97 21.33 23.97
N ASP A 69 10.42 20.40 24.76
CA ASP A 69 11.17 19.26 25.32
C ASP A 69 10.38 17.94 25.20
N LEU A 70 10.46 17.30 24.02
CA LEU A 70 9.86 15.98 23.76
C LEU A 70 10.87 14.83 23.89
N SER A 71 12.12 15.12 24.21
CA SER A 71 13.28 14.22 24.09
C SER A 71 13.07 12.80 24.65
N PRO A 72 12.58 12.60 25.90
CA PRO A 72 12.43 11.25 26.45
C PRO A 72 11.11 10.53 26.10
N GLN A 73 10.16 11.18 25.40
CA GLN A 73 8.78 10.68 25.31
C GLN A 73 8.25 10.47 23.89
N ILE A 74 9.12 10.62 22.87
CA ILE A 74 8.80 10.39 21.46
C ILE A 74 8.21 8.99 21.22
N GLY A 75 8.80 7.96 21.84
CA GLY A 75 8.33 6.57 21.69
C GLY A 75 6.93 6.34 22.26
N THR A 76 6.52 7.07 23.29
CA THR A 76 5.17 6.99 23.86
C THR A 76 4.16 7.65 22.94
N VAL A 77 4.50 8.82 22.38
CA VAL A 77 3.66 9.52 21.40
C VAL A 77 3.46 8.67 20.13
N MET A 78 4.55 8.10 19.60
CA MET A 78 4.48 7.25 18.41
C MET A 78 3.63 6.00 18.64
N ARG A 79 3.73 5.37 19.83
CA ARG A 79 2.86 4.25 20.22
C ARG A 79 1.39 4.67 20.29
N SER A 80 1.09 5.85 20.81
CA SER A 80 -0.29 6.36 20.85
C SER A 80 -0.84 6.71 19.46
N PHE A 81 -0.02 7.23 18.55
CA PHE A 81 -0.43 7.45 17.16
C PHE A 81 -0.67 6.14 16.41
N SER A 82 0.22 5.15 16.56
CA SER A 82 0.03 3.83 15.94
C SER A 82 -1.20 3.11 16.49
N ALA A 83 -1.43 3.17 17.80
CA ALA A 83 -2.62 2.59 18.44
C ALA A 83 -3.91 3.25 17.92
N THR A 84 -3.92 4.57 17.78
CA THR A 84 -5.05 5.32 17.21
C THR A 84 -5.30 4.92 15.76
N GLY A 85 -4.25 4.85 14.93
CA GLY A 85 -4.36 4.45 13.52
C GLY A 85 -4.84 3.01 13.33
N ALA A 86 -4.35 2.07 14.15
CA ALA A 86 -4.77 0.67 14.12
C ALA A 86 -6.24 0.50 14.54
N ALA A 87 -6.69 1.22 15.57
CA ALA A 87 -8.08 1.18 16.03
C ALA A 87 -9.04 1.71 14.95
N VAL A 88 -8.71 2.84 14.32
CA VAL A 88 -9.57 3.49 13.31
C VAL A 88 -9.57 2.73 11.97
N SER A 89 -8.44 2.16 11.55
CA SER A 89 -8.40 1.30 10.37
C SER A 89 -9.17 -0.01 10.57
N GLY A 90 -9.11 -0.59 11.78
CA GLY A 90 -9.96 -1.72 12.16
C GLY A 90 -11.45 -1.37 12.07
N VAL A 91 -11.84 -0.18 12.54
CA VAL A 91 -13.21 0.35 12.44
C VAL A 91 -13.67 0.44 10.98
N LEU A 92 -12.86 1.02 10.08
CA LEU A 92 -13.20 1.14 8.66
C LEU A 92 -13.37 -0.22 7.97
N LYS A 93 -12.50 -1.19 8.28
CA LYS A 93 -12.61 -2.56 7.75
C LYS A 93 -13.90 -3.25 8.22
N MET A 94 -14.32 -3.02 9.46
CA MET A 94 -15.55 -3.60 10.03
C MET A 94 -16.82 -2.92 9.53
N ILE A 95 -16.77 -1.62 9.19
CA ILE A 95 -17.93 -0.89 8.67
C ILE A 95 -18.18 -1.17 7.19
N GLY A 96 -17.14 -1.51 6.44
CA GLY A 96 -17.26 -1.89 5.02
C GLY A 96 -18.26 -3.03 4.77
N SER A 97 -18.57 -3.84 5.79
CA SER A 97 -19.58 -4.90 5.71
C SER A 97 -20.99 -4.49 6.17
N VAL A 98 -21.18 -3.32 6.80
CA VAL A 98 -22.45 -2.94 7.47
C VAL A 98 -23.04 -1.59 7.01
N ASN A 99 -22.42 -0.87 6.07
CA ASN A 99 -22.93 0.40 5.49
C ASN A 99 -23.39 1.44 6.55
N HIS A 100 -22.51 1.81 7.49
CA HIS A 100 -22.77 2.87 8.48
C HIS A 100 -22.03 4.19 8.15
N PRO A 101 -22.68 5.14 7.44
CA PRO A 101 -22.00 6.35 6.93
C PRO A 101 -21.54 7.32 8.04
N LEU A 102 -22.23 7.36 9.19
CA LEU A 102 -21.88 8.23 10.32
C LEU A 102 -20.60 7.79 11.03
N ILE A 103 -20.36 6.47 11.11
CA ILE A 103 -19.13 5.95 11.73
C ILE A 103 -17.96 6.11 10.75
N GLN A 104 -18.22 5.97 9.45
CA GLN A 104 -17.23 6.19 8.40
C GLN A 104 -16.70 7.63 8.38
N SER A 105 -17.59 8.63 8.44
CA SER A 105 -17.17 10.04 8.47
C SER A 105 -16.44 10.41 9.76
N ALA A 106 -16.87 9.87 10.91
CA ALA A 106 -16.19 10.04 12.19
C ALA A 106 -14.81 9.34 12.21
N ALA A 107 -14.67 8.17 11.58
CA ALA A 107 -13.38 7.50 11.43
C ALA A 107 -12.43 8.29 10.51
N GLN A 108 -12.94 8.81 9.40
CA GLN A 108 -12.17 9.64 8.46
C GLN A 108 -11.71 10.96 9.10
N SER A 109 -12.52 11.57 9.96
CA SER A 109 -12.13 12.79 10.69
C SER A 109 -10.98 12.54 11.67
N VAL A 110 -10.97 11.39 12.35
CA VAL A 110 -9.84 10.96 13.19
C VAL A 110 -8.61 10.69 12.34
N MET A 111 -8.74 10.04 11.18
CA MET A 111 -7.61 9.81 10.27
C MET A 111 -7.00 11.13 9.77
N GLY A 112 -7.83 12.10 9.42
CA GLY A 112 -7.36 13.44 9.02
C GLY A 112 -6.64 14.17 10.15
N ALA A 113 -7.20 14.15 11.36
CA ALA A 113 -6.58 14.76 12.54
C ALA A 113 -5.26 14.06 12.92
N LEU A 114 -5.22 12.74 12.84
CA LEU A 114 -4.03 11.91 13.09
C LEU A 114 -2.93 12.16 12.06
N GLY A 115 -3.29 12.27 10.78
CA GLY A 115 -2.36 12.59 9.70
C GLY A 115 -1.69 13.95 9.92
N ASN A 116 -2.49 14.97 10.22
CA ASN A 116 -1.97 16.32 10.50
C ASN A 116 -1.08 16.33 11.75
N ALA A 117 -1.50 15.66 12.82
CA ALA A 117 -0.71 15.56 14.06
C ALA A 117 0.60 14.80 13.85
N LYS A 118 0.59 13.70 13.08
CA LYS A 118 1.79 12.93 12.75
C LYS A 118 2.76 13.76 11.91
N THR A 119 2.28 14.47 10.91
CA THR A 119 3.13 15.31 10.02
C THR A 119 3.79 16.43 10.82
N GLN A 120 3.04 17.15 11.66
CA GLN A 120 3.59 18.22 12.48
C GLN A 120 4.54 17.71 13.57
N PHE A 121 4.23 16.57 14.19
CA PHE A 121 5.11 15.92 15.16
C PHE A 121 6.41 15.44 14.50
N THR A 122 6.33 14.84 13.32
CA THR A 122 7.49 14.36 12.56
C THR A 122 8.39 15.52 12.12
N ALA A 123 7.80 16.64 11.71
CA ALA A 123 8.52 17.86 11.36
C ALA A 123 9.30 18.44 12.56
N LEU A 124 8.77 18.32 13.78
CA LEU A 124 9.40 18.81 15.01
C LEU A 124 10.47 17.85 15.55
N VAL A 125 10.25 16.54 15.45
CA VAL A 125 11.11 15.50 16.02
C VAL A 125 12.37 15.23 15.17
N GLY A 126 12.35 15.62 13.90
CA GLY A 126 13.49 15.52 12.99
C GLY A 126 13.75 14.10 12.46
N GLU A 127 14.33 14.00 11.28
CA GLU A 127 14.57 12.73 10.55
C GLU A 127 15.54 11.77 11.28
N GLN A 128 16.43 12.30 12.13
CA GLN A 128 17.46 11.51 12.82
C GLN A 128 16.92 10.61 13.92
N THR A 129 15.92 11.08 14.68
CA THR A 129 15.25 10.28 15.72
C THR A 129 14.29 9.26 15.10
N MET A 130 13.74 9.54 13.92
CA MET A 130 12.98 8.55 13.12
C MET A 130 13.88 7.41 12.61
N GLY A 131 15.13 7.70 12.25
CA GLY A 131 16.15 6.68 11.96
C GLY A 131 16.45 5.79 13.16
N ALA A 132 16.57 6.38 14.36
CA ALA A 132 16.78 5.65 15.61
C ALA A 132 15.55 4.80 16.02
N LEU A 133 14.33 5.29 15.77
CA LEU A 133 13.11 4.52 16.02
C LEU A 133 12.91 3.41 14.99
N LYS A 134 13.32 3.61 13.74
CA LYS A 134 13.34 2.58 12.69
C LYS A 134 14.34 1.47 13.05
N SER A 135 15.53 1.82 13.56
CA SER A 135 16.49 0.82 14.03
C SER A 135 16.00 0.12 15.30
N PHE A 136 15.37 0.84 16.24
CA PHE A 136 14.79 0.25 17.45
C PHE A 136 13.58 -0.67 17.16
N ALA A 137 12.76 -0.33 16.17
CA ALA A 137 11.65 -1.18 15.71
C ALA A 137 12.15 -2.43 14.96
N GLN A 138 13.28 -2.32 14.26
CA GLN A 138 13.97 -3.47 13.63
C GLN A 138 14.55 -4.42 14.67
N THR A 139 15.06 -3.91 15.81
CA THR A 139 15.66 -4.76 16.86
C THR A 139 14.64 -5.43 17.77
N THR A 140 13.41 -4.91 17.87
CA THR A 140 12.35 -5.46 18.74
C THR A 140 11.39 -6.42 18.04
N GLY A 141 11.62 -6.76 16.75
CA GLY A 141 10.86 -7.79 16.05
C GLY A 141 9.40 -7.42 15.71
N LEU A 142 9.03 -6.14 15.86
CA LEU A 142 7.70 -5.61 15.58
C LEU A 142 7.55 -5.14 14.12
N SER A 143 8.49 -5.50 13.24
CA SER A 143 8.55 -5.06 11.85
C SER A 143 7.33 -5.47 11.01
N SER A 144 6.74 -6.63 11.27
CA SER A 144 5.59 -7.15 10.50
C SER A 144 4.29 -6.39 10.80
N VAL A 145 4.07 -5.99 12.05
CA VAL A 145 2.91 -5.18 12.48
C VAL A 145 3.03 -3.75 11.97
N LEU A 146 4.26 -3.30 11.78
CA LEU A 146 4.58 -1.93 11.42
C LEU A 146 4.76 -1.74 9.90
N SER A 147 5.08 -2.77 9.13
CA SER A 147 5.31 -2.65 7.67
C SER A 147 4.15 -1.98 6.94
N GLY A 148 2.88 -2.32 7.24
CA GLY A 148 1.72 -1.66 6.63
C GLY A 148 1.48 -0.20 7.06
N LEU A 149 2.22 0.30 8.05
CA LEU A 149 2.15 1.67 8.58
C LEU A 149 3.26 2.59 8.02
N PHE A 150 4.29 2.00 7.39
CA PHE A 150 5.47 2.70 6.89
C PHE A 150 5.71 2.50 5.39
N ASP A 151 5.04 1.52 4.78
CA ASP A 151 5.20 1.19 3.35
C ASP A 151 4.13 1.86 2.45
N SER A 152 3.03 2.34 3.03
CA SER A 152 2.00 3.05 2.28
C SER A 152 2.04 4.56 2.56
N ALA A 153 2.54 5.31 1.58
CA ALA A 153 2.50 6.78 1.47
C ALA A 153 3.50 7.59 2.34
N THR A 154 4.80 7.49 2.04
CA THR A 154 5.64 8.69 1.81
C THR A 154 6.96 8.31 1.14
N SER A 155 6.91 8.08 -0.16
CA SER A 155 8.01 8.49 -1.01
C SER A 155 7.38 9.10 -2.24
N SER A 156 7.37 10.43 -2.31
CA SER A 156 7.17 11.17 -3.55
C SER A 156 8.41 10.94 -4.45
N THR A 157 8.70 9.68 -4.72
CA THR A 157 9.74 9.26 -5.64
C THR A 157 9.00 8.92 -6.93
N PRO A 158 9.32 9.60 -8.05
CA PRO A 158 8.73 9.23 -9.32
C PRO A 158 9.04 7.76 -9.61
N HIS A 159 7.98 6.96 -9.77
CA HIS A 159 8.10 5.57 -10.18
C HIS A 159 8.02 5.51 -11.71
N LEU A 160 8.85 4.66 -12.31
CA LEU A 160 8.90 4.47 -13.76
C LEU A 160 7.74 3.61 -14.25
N LEU A 161 7.36 2.61 -13.47
CA LEU A 161 6.26 1.70 -13.75
C LEU A 161 5.74 1.14 -12.42
N THR A 162 4.45 0.91 -12.34
CA THR A 162 3.83 0.21 -11.23
C THR A 162 3.17 -1.06 -11.74
N LEU A 163 3.33 -2.12 -10.97
CA LEU A 163 2.70 -3.41 -11.17
C LEU A 163 1.78 -3.60 -9.97
N SER A 164 0.48 -3.79 -10.21
CA SER A 164 -0.47 -4.12 -9.15
C SER A 164 -1.25 -5.39 -9.46
N THR A 165 -1.60 -6.15 -8.42
CA THR A 165 -2.45 -7.33 -8.51
C THR A 165 -3.81 -7.02 -7.88
N ASP A 166 -4.88 -7.67 -8.35
CA ASP A 166 -6.22 -7.51 -7.78
C ASP A 166 -6.29 -7.92 -6.28
N ASP A 167 -5.35 -8.76 -5.82
CA ASP A 167 -5.20 -9.17 -4.41
C ASP A 167 -4.65 -8.05 -3.49
N GLY A 168 -4.24 -6.91 -4.06
CA GLY A 168 -3.70 -5.76 -3.32
C GLY A 168 -2.17 -5.69 -3.22
N ASP A 169 -1.45 -6.66 -3.79
CA ASP A 169 0.01 -6.57 -3.91
C ASP A 169 0.40 -5.56 -4.99
N ALA A 170 1.38 -4.71 -4.70
CA ALA A 170 1.93 -3.77 -5.66
C ALA A 170 3.47 -3.74 -5.60
N PHE A 171 4.09 -3.63 -6.77
CA PHE A 171 5.52 -3.44 -6.93
C PHE A 171 5.78 -2.18 -7.77
N HIS A 172 6.65 -1.32 -7.26
CA HIS A 172 6.96 -0.03 -7.89
C HIS A 172 8.38 -0.08 -8.44
N PHE A 173 8.52 0.04 -9.76
CA PHE A 173 9.82 0.15 -10.42
C PHE A 173 10.30 1.60 -10.32
N GLY A 174 11.50 1.80 -9.78
CA GLY A 174 12.09 3.12 -9.62
C GLY A 174 13.56 3.02 -9.24
N LEU A 175 14.23 4.18 -9.16
CA LEU A 175 15.66 4.27 -8.85
C LEU A 175 16.01 3.66 -7.47
N SER A 176 15.09 3.70 -6.52
CA SER A 176 15.23 3.13 -5.18
C SER A 176 14.90 1.64 -5.09
N THR A 177 14.40 1.02 -6.16
CA THR A 177 13.98 -0.39 -6.20
C THR A 177 14.66 -1.09 -7.38
N ALA A 178 13.89 -1.54 -8.37
CA ALA A 178 14.39 -2.09 -9.62
C ALA A 178 14.07 -1.12 -10.76
N ALA A 179 15.05 -0.30 -11.16
CA ALA A 179 14.92 0.56 -12.33
C ALA A 179 15.22 -0.24 -13.60
N TYR A 180 14.35 -0.13 -14.60
CA TYR A 180 14.61 -0.67 -15.93
C TYR A 180 15.20 0.42 -16.83
N ASP A 181 16.10 0.01 -17.72
CA ASP A 181 16.71 0.88 -18.73
C ASP A 181 15.92 0.81 -20.05
N LYS A 182 15.40 -0.37 -20.37
CA LYS A 182 14.73 -0.63 -21.65
C LYS A 182 13.38 -1.29 -21.45
N LEU A 183 12.37 -0.75 -22.14
CA LEU A 183 11.07 -1.36 -22.32
C LEU A 183 10.89 -1.64 -23.81
N ARG A 184 10.71 -2.92 -24.16
CA ARG A 184 10.43 -3.35 -25.52
C ARG A 184 9.04 -3.94 -25.59
N ARG A 185 8.18 -3.37 -26.44
CA ARG A 185 6.85 -3.90 -26.73
C ARG A 185 6.83 -4.51 -28.13
N SER A 186 6.28 -5.72 -28.26
CA SER A 186 6.16 -6.45 -29.51
C SER A 186 4.71 -6.90 -29.69
N THR A 187 3.98 -6.16 -30.51
CA THR A 187 2.59 -6.47 -30.87
C THR A 187 2.55 -7.20 -32.20
N ARG A 188 1.94 -8.39 -32.22
CA ARG A 188 1.81 -9.23 -33.41
C ARG A 188 0.35 -9.30 -33.83
N PHE A 189 0.06 -9.04 -35.10
CA PHE A 189 -1.28 -9.21 -35.67
C PHE A 189 -1.33 -10.50 -36.49
N LYS A 190 -2.40 -11.30 -36.32
CA LYS A 190 -2.59 -12.50 -37.13
C LYS A 190 -3.40 -12.14 -38.37
N ILE A 191 -2.70 -11.99 -39.50
CA ILE A 191 -3.27 -11.75 -40.82
C ILE A 191 -2.99 -12.99 -41.67
N ALA A 192 -4.04 -13.66 -42.14
CA ALA A 192 -3.95 -14.83 -42.99
C ALA A 192 -3.95 -14.41 -44.46
N SER A 193 -3.20 -15.17 -45.23
CA SER A 193 -2.89 -14.90 -46.62
C SER A 193 -3.61 -15.91 -47.49
N GLN A 194 -4.39 -15.45 -48.49
CA GLN A 194 -5.21 -16.29 -49.36
C GLN A 194 -4.84 -16.08 -50.82
N GLU A 195 -4.23 -17.10 -51.42
CA GLU A 195 -3.85 -17.10 -52.82
C GLU A 195 -5.08 -17.02 -53.74
N ARG A 196 -4.93 -16.31 -54.85
CA ARG A 196 -5.97 -16.14 -55.88
C ARG A 196 -5.36 -16.38 -57.24
N LEU A 197 -6.01 -17.20 -58.07
CA LEU A 197 -5.51 -17.53 -59.40
C LEU A 197 -5.32 -16.26 -60.24
N ASN A 198 -4.09 -16.03 -60.72
CA ASN A 198 -3.68 -14.88 -61.54
C ASN A 198 -3.99 -13.50 -60.95
N ARG A 199 -4.04 -13.36 -59.62
CA ARG A 199 -4.24 -12.08 -58.93
C ARG A 199 -3.32 -11.99 -57.73
N GLU A 200 -3.16 -10.78 -57.21
CA GLU A 200 -2.50 -10.57 -55.92
C GLU A 200 -3.23 -11.30 -54.81
N GLU A 201 -2.44 -11.78 -53.85
CA GLU A 201 -2.88 -12.50 -52.68
C GLU A 201 -3.75 -11.61 -51.77
N ALA A 202 -4.87 -12.15 -51.26
CA ALA A 202 -5.73 -11.43 -50.34
C ALA A 202 -5.25 -11.61 -48.89
N GLN A 203 -5.07 -10.50 -48.17
CA GLN A 203 -4.75 -10.49 -46.74
C GLN A 203 -6.03 -10.34 -45.91
N GLN A 204 -6.31 -11.27 -45.00
CA GLN A 204 -7.48 -11.25 -44.12
C GLN A 204 -7.08 -11.20 -42.64
N PRO A 205 -7.53 -10.21 -41.85
CA PRO A 205 -7.26 -10.17 -40.43
C PRO A 205 -8.05 -11.27 -39.72
N VAL A 206 -7.34 -12.19 -39.06
CA VAL A 206 -7.94 -13.32 -38.32
C VAL A 206 -8.11 -12.95 -36.85
N SER A 207 -7.08 -12.37 -36.24
CA SER A 207 -7.16 -11.88 -34.87
C SER A 207 -6.13 -10.78 -34.60
N GLN A 208 -6.37 -10.03 -33.53
CA GLN A 208 -5.44 -8.99 -33.05
C GLN A 208 -4.11 -9.57 -32.53
N GLY A 209 -3.96 -10.90 -32.55
CA GLY A 209 -2.77 -11.64 -32.17
C GLY A 209 -2.39 -11.46 -30.70
N GLY A 210 -1.09 -11.39 -30.43
CA GLY A 210 -0.55 -11.36 -29.08
C GLY A 210 0.37 -10.16 -28.90
N ASP A 211 0.47 -9.68 -27.66
CA ASP A 211 1.33 -8.56 -27.30
C ASP A 211 2.25 -8.98 -26.16
N THR A 212 3.53 -8.68 -26.30
CA THR A 212 4.60 -9.04 -25.35
C THR A 212 5.35 -7.79 -24.96
N ILE A 213 5.55 -7.58 -23.65
CA ILE A 213 6.42 -6.54 -23.11
C ILE A 213 7.61 -7.19 -22.45
N THR A 214 8.82 -6.75 -22.82
CA THR A 214 10.06 -7.14 -22.18
C THR A 214 10.65 -5.93 -21.46
N LEU A 215 10.93 -6.08 -20.17
CA LEU A 215 11.61 -5.06 -19.36
C LEU A 215 13.02 -5.55 -19.03
N SER A 216 14.03 -4.75 -19.33
CA SER A 216 15.42 -5.07 -19.00
C SER A 216 16.05 -3.97 -18.18
N GLY A 217 16.74 -4.35 -17.11
CA GLY A 217 17.28 -3.41 -16.14
C GLY A 217 18.45 -3.99 -15.36
N VAL A 218 19.02 -3.13 -14.51
CA VAL A 218 20.12 -3.49 -13.61
C VAL A 218 19.80 -2.95 -12.23
N VAL A 219 19.93 -3.80 -11.21
CA VAL A 219 19.82 -3.45 -9.80
C VAL A 219 21.21 -3.46 -9.18
N PHE A 220 21.50 -2.44 -8.38
CA PHE A 220 22.69 -2.35 -7.55
C PHE A 220 22.28 -2.45 -6.07
N PRO A 221 22.26 -3.66 -5.48
CA PRO A 221 21.70 -3.87 -4.14
C PRO A 221 22.40 -3.05 -3.06
N SER A 222 23.72 -2.87 -3.18
CA SER A 222 24.54 -2.13 -2.23
C SER A 222 24.27 -0.62 -2.22
N LEU A 223 23.61 -0.09 -3.25
CA LEU A 223 23.31 1.35 -3.38
C LEU A 223 21.91 1.73 -2.86
N GLY A 224 21.24 0.83 -2.14
CA GLY A 224 19.99 1.12 -1.43
C GLY A 224 18.74 0.44 -1.98
N ALA A 225 18.82 -0.24 -3.12
CA ALA A 225 17.70 -1.04 -3.66
C ALA A 225 17.37 -2.27 -2.82
N GLY A 226 18.36 -2.83 -2.12
CA GLY A 226 18.22 -4.08 -1.36
C GLY A 226 18.21 -5.31 -2.27
N PHE A 227 18.46 -6.48 -1.67
CA PHE A 227 18.66 -7.75 -2.39
C PHE A 227 17.37 -8.48 -2.76
N ARG A 228 16.23 -8.06 -2.19
CA ARG A 228 14.97 -8.84 -2.24
C ARG A 228 13.99 -8.38 -3.31
N GLN A 229 14.35 -7.41 -4.14
CA GLN A 229 13.43 -6.83 -5.13
C GLN A 229 12.99 -7.85 -6.18
N LEU A 230 13.93 -8.60 -6.75
CA LEU A 230 13.64 -9.65 -7.72
C LEU A 230 12.90 -10.82 -7.08
N GLU A 231 13.17 -11.11 -5.80
CA GLU A 231 12.41 -12.13 -5.05
C GLU A 231 10.95 -11.73 -4.89
N THR A 232 10.67 -10.45 -4.58
CA THR A 232 9.29 -9.94 -4.54
C THR A 232 8.59 -10.14 -5.89
N LEU A 233 9.25 -9.84 -7.01
CA LEU A 233 8.69 -10.08 -8.34
C LEU A 233 8.41 -11.57 -8.61
N ARG A 234 9.30 -12.46 -8.17
CA ARG A 234 9.07 -13.92 -8.24
C ARG A 234 7.86 -14.34 -7.40
N THR A 235 7.71 -13.81 -6.20
CA THR A 235 6.55 -14.13 -5.34
C THR A 235 5.23 -13.67 -5.97
N ILE A 236 5.22 -12.52 -6.65
CA ILE A 236 4.06 -12.04 -7.39
C ILE A 236 3.78 -12.96 -8.59
N GLY A 237 4.81 -13.31 -9.37
CA GLY A 237 4.67 -14.25 -10.49
C GLY A 237 4.18 -15.63 -10.06
N ALA A 238 4.62 -16.13 -8.91
CA ALA A 238 4.20 -17.41 -8.35
C ALA A 238 2.71 -17.49 -8.01
N LYS A 239 2.01 -16.35 -7.89
CA LYS A 239 0.55 -16.32 -7.71
C LYS A 239 -0.22 -16.67 -8.98
N LEU A 240 0.43 -16.68 -10.15
CA LEU A 240 -0.17 -17.00 -11.45
C LEU A 240 -1.42 -16.16 -11.77
N LYS A 241 -1.44 -14.92 -11.30
CA LYS A 241 -2.53 -13.96 -11.51
C LYS A 241 -2.12 -12.86 -12.49
N PRO A 242 -3.06 -12.30 -13.26
CA PRO A 242 -2.77 -11.17 -14.11
C PRO A 242 -2.44 -9.95 -13.24
N VAL A 243 -1.46 -9.19 -13.69
CA VAL A 243 -0.98 -7.97 -13.06
C VAL A 243 -1.31 -6.78 -13.95
N GLN A 244 -1.77 -5.70 -13.36
CA GLN A 244 -2.00 -4.44 -14.05
C GLN A 244 -0.68 -3.67 -14.11
N LEU A 245 -0.26 -3.31 -15.32
CA LEU A 245 0.91 -2.47 -15.53
C LEU A 245 0.47 -1.04 -15.82
N THR A 246 1.04 -0.09 -15.08
CA THR A 246 0.79 1.34 -15.25
C THR A 246 2.12 2.06 -15.37
N ALA A 247 2.32 2.82 -16.45
CA ALA A 247 3.53 3.60 -16.65
C ALA A 247 3.57 4.79 -15.68
N GLY A 248 4.77 5.23 -15.33
CA GLY A 248 5.00 6.43 -14.52
C GLY A 248 4.47 7.72 -15.16
N THR A 249 4.24 7.71 -16.48
CA THR A 249 3.57 8.79 -17.22
C THR A 249 2.07 8.90 -16.91
N GLY A 250 1.49 7.89 -16.25
CA GLY A 250 0.06 7.77 -16.00
C GLY A 250 -0.67 6.86 -17.01
N ASP A 251 0.02 6.38 -18.04
CA ASP A 251 -0.58 5.51 -19.05
C ASP A 251 -0.83 4.10 -18.51
N VAL A 252 -2.08 3.66 -18.56
CA VAL A 252 -2.46 2.32 -18.16
C VAL A 252 -2.19 1.35 -19.31
N LEU A 253 -1.17 0.51 -19.18
CA LEU A 253 -0.82 -0.50 -20.19
C LEU A 253 -1.79 -1.71 -20.16
N GLY A 254 -2.58 -1.84 -19.08
CA GLY A 254 -3.60 -2.87 -18.88
C GLY A 254 -3.07 -4.12 -18.18
N ARG A 255 -3.74 -5.27 -18.40
CA ARG A 255 -3.47 -6.54 -17.69
C ARG A 255 -2.50 -7.45 -18.45
N TRP A 256 -1.53 -7.99 -17.72
CA TRP A 256 -0.44 -8.80 -18.25
C TRP A 256 -0.16 -9.99 -17.32
N TYR A 257 0.32 -11.10 -17.86
CA TYR A 257 0.94 -12.16 -17.10
C TYR A 257 2.44 -12.01 -17.11
N LEU A 258 3.08 -12.21 -15.95
CA LEU A 258 4.52 -12.35 -15.85
C LEU A 258 4.90 -13.78 -16.28
N HIS A 259 5.54 -13.91 -17.45
CA HIS A 259 5.94 -15.19 -18.02
C HIS A 259 7.32 -15.64 -17.54
N SER A 260 8.29 -14.74 -17.52
CA SER A 260 9.65 -15.06 -17.09
C SER A 260 10.26 -13.94 -16.24
N VAL A 261 11.14 -14.36 -15.31
CA VAL A 261 11.99 -13.48 -14.50
C VAL A 261 13.40 -14.03 -14.57
N ASP A 262 14.18 -13.47 -15.48
CA ASP A 262 15.58 -13.82 -15.69
C ASP A 262 16.47 -12.89 -14.87
N GLU A 263 17.41 -13.46 -14.12
CA GLU A 263 18.36 -12.71 -13.28
C GLU A 263 19.78 -13.23 -13.52
N GLU A 264 20.71 -12.31 -13.74
CA GLU A 264 22.14 -12.56 -13.85
C GLU A 264 22.87 -11.76 -12.76
N GLN A 265 23.64 -12.46 -11.94
CA GLN A 265 24.34 -11.89 -10.79
C GLN A 265 25.83 -11.75 -11.09
N GLU A 266 26.39 -10.55 -10.86
CA GLU A 266 27.79 -10.23 -11.10
C GLU A 266 28.47 -9.64 -9.86
N ALA A 267 29.81 -9.75 -9.82
CA ALA A 267 30.68 -9.20 -8.78
C ALA A 267 30.23 -9.59 -7.36
N LEU A 268 30.13 -10.90 -7.13
CA LEU A 268 29.74 -11.49 -5.86
C LEU A 268 30.72 -11.11 -4.75
N MET A 269 30.19 -10.77 -3.58
CA MET A 269 30.94 -10.54 -2.36
C MET A 269 31.32 -11.86 -1.69
N SER A 270 32.16 -11.80 -0.64
CA SER A 270 32.62 -12.98 0.10
C SER A 270 31.50 -13.77 0.79
N ASP A 271 30.37 -13.13 1.06
CA ASP A 271 29.15 -13.74 1.62
C ASP A 271 28.19 -14.28 0.54
N GLY A 272 28.57 -14.17 -0.74
CA GLY A 272 27.74 -14.55 -1.89
C GLY A 272 26.72 -13.49 -2.32
N ALA A 273 26.70 -12.31 -1.70
CA ALA A 273 25.79 -11.23 -2.09
C ALA A 273 26.26 -10.57 -3.41
N PRO A 274 25.40 -10.42 -4.42
CA PRO A 274 25.78 -9.80 -5.69
C PRO A 274 25.85 -8.27 -5.56
N ARG A 275 26.87 -7.65 -6.17
CA ARG A 275 26.97 -6.18 -6.25
C ARG A 275 26.18 -5.61 -7.41
N LYS A 276 25.96 -6.41 -8.46
CA LYS A 276 25.20 -6.06 -9.64
C LYS A 276 24.30 -7.23 -10.01
N GLN A 277 23.02 -6.94 -10.24
CA GLN A 277 22.04 -7.91 -10.70
C GLN A 277 21.39 -7.37 -11.98
N THR A 278 21.72 -7.96 -13.11
CA THR A 278 21.03 -7.68 -14.38
C THR A 278 19.77 -8.53 -14.44
N TYR A 279 18.65 -7.97 -14.89
CA TYR A 279 17.40 -8.72 -14.99
C TYR A 279 16.65 -8.46 -16.29
N SER A 280 15.89 -9.46 -16.72
CA SER A 280 14.93 -9.36 -17.81
C SER A 280 13.59 -9.95 -17.37
N LEU A 281 12.51 -9.21 -17.57
CA LEU A 281 11.14 -9.65 -17.30
C LEU A 281 10.40 -9.76 -18.61
N GLU A 282 9.68 -10.86 -18.82
CA GLU A 282 8.79 -11.02 -19.96
C GLU A 282 7.33 -11.04 -19.51
N PHE A 283 6.52 -10.20 -20.13
CA PHE A 283 5.09 -10.08 -19.89
C PHE A 283 4.29 -10.41 -21.14
N GLY A 284 3.23 -11.20 -21.01
CA GLY A 284 2.28 -11.50 -22.08
C GLY A 284 0.90 -10.93 -21.78
N ARG A 285 0.26 -10.36 -22.79
CA ARG A 285 -1.05 -9.73 -22.63
C ARG A 285 -2.11 -10.76 -22.23
N TYR A 286 -2.87 -10.47 -21.18
CA TYR A 286 -3.97 -11.33 -20.71
C TYR A 286 -5.14 -11.42 -21.70
N GLY A 287 -5.45 -10.29 -22.35
CA GLY A 287 -6.71 -10.10 -23.09
C GLY A 287 -7.73 -9.32 -22.28
N GLU A 288 -8.81 -8.88 -22.92
CA GLU A 288 -9.81 -7.97 -22.33
C GLU A 288 -10.89 -8.72 -21.49
N ASP A 289 -10.89 -10.05 -21.46
CA ASP A 289 -12.03 -10.87 -21.02
C ASP A 289 -12.14 -11.10 -19.49
N PHE A 290 -11.39 -10.34 -18.68
CA PHE A 290 -11.41 -10.51 -17.21
C PHE A 290 -12.73 -10.07 -16.56
N ALA A 291 -13.59 -9.32 -17.26
CA ALA A 291 -14.85 -8.80 -16.69
C ALA A 291 -15.88 -9.90 -16.35
N ASN A 292 -15.66 -11.15 -16.76
CA ASN A 292 -16.63 -12.25 -16.69
C ASN A 292 -16.22 -13.43 -15.78
N LEU A 293 -15.21 -13.26 -14.91
CA LEU A 293 -14.78 -14.25 -13.91
C LEU A 293 -15.09 -13.77 -12.49
#